data_AF-A0A2V9P0J6-F1
#
_entry.id   AF-A0A2V9P0J6-F1
#
_cell.length_a   1.000
_cell.length_b   1.000
_cell.length_c   1.000
_cell.angle_alpha   90.00
_cell.angle_beta   90.00
_cell.angle_gamma   90.00
#
_symmetry.space_group_name_H-M   'P 1'
#
loop_
_entity.id
_entity.type
_entity.pdbx_description
1 polymer ?
#
loop_
_entity_poly.entity_id
_entity_poly.type
_entity_poly.pdbx_seq_one_letter_code
_entity_poly.pdbx_strand_id
1 'polypeptide(L)'
;MLKGMRVFLTTIVPFLLIATLFGEDRTSNGAAAAAPPVAPQKPVVDTIQNHRIVDPYRWLEDSASPETQKWVSEELTYTRGLLDPLPGRDQLHKRLSELMSIGTLSAPQLGGPHYFYTKREGTQNQPVLLVRKGVHGADRALLDVNQLAADGTVARQAVPR
;
A
#
# COMPACT_ATOMS: atom_id res chain seq x y z
N MET A 1 -14.26 -78.42 16.75
CA MET A 1 -15.15 -79.04 15.74
C MET A 1 -15.58 -77.93 14.78
N LEU A 2 -14.77 -77.56 13.79
CA LEU A 2 -14.50 -78.21 12.49
C LEU A 2 -15.70 -78.24 11.52
N LYS A 3 -15.68 -77.28 10.58
CA LYS A 3 -15.91 -77.37 9.12
C LYS A 3 -15.64 -75.94 8.61
N GLY A 4 -14.54 -75.60 7.92
CA GLY A 4 -14.08 -76.15 6.63
C GLY A 4 -15.07 -75.72 5.56
N MET A 5 -14.79 -74.87 4.56
CA MET A 5 -13.77 -74.96 3.51
C MET A 5 -14.16 -73.85 2.49
N ARG A 6 -13.32 -72.93 2.00
CA ARG A 6 -12.43 -73.09 0.83
C ARG A 6 -11.70 -71.76 0.55
N VAL A 7 -10.40 -71.85 0.26
CA VAL A 7 -9.49 -70.79 -0.19
C VAL A 7 -9.37 -70.86 -1.72
N PHE A 8 -9.35 -69.72 -2.42
CA PHE A 8 -8.69 -69.47 -3.72
C PHE A 8 -8.62 -67.93 -3.89
N LEU A 9 -7.49 -67.27 -3.64
CA LEU A 9 -6.38 -67.01 -4.56
C LEU A 9 -6.81 -66.19 -5.79
N THR A 10 -6.60 -64.87 -5.73
CA THR A 10 -6.09 -64.05 -6.85
C THR A 10 -5.62 -62.69 -6.31
N THR A 11 -4.29 -62.56 -6.31
CA THR A 11 -3.46 -61.36 -6.27
C THR A 11 -4.09 -60.09 -6.87
N ILE A 12 -4.19 -59.02 -6.09
CA ILE A 12 -4.22 -57.65 -6.64
C ILE A 12 -2.81 -57.07 -6.45
N VAL A 13 -2.13 -56.94 -7.57
CA VAL A 13 -0.82 -56.30 -7.75
C VAL A 13 -0.91 -54.82 -7.36
N PRO A 14 0.09 -54.25 -6.66
CA PRO A 14 0.10 -52.83 -6.34
C PRO A 14 0.50 -52.05 -7.60
N PHE A 15 -0.36 -51.12 -8.05
CA PHE A 15 0.00 -50.19 -9.10
C PHE A 15 0.82 -49.03 -8.50
N LEU A 16 2.13 -49.25 -8.42
CA LEU A 16 3.14 -48.21 -8.29
C LEU A 16 3.52 -47.76 -9.70
N LEU A 17 3.10 -46.55 -10.11
CA LEU A 17 3.72 -45.86 -11.25
C LEU A 17 3.57 -44.33 -11.10
N ILE A 18 4.62 -43.73 -10.54
CA ILE A 18 5.34 -42.52 -10.97
C ILE A 18 4.53 -41.46 -11.75
N ALA A 19 4.35 -40.30 -11.12
CA ALA A 19 4.52 -38.99 -11.76
C ALA A 19 4.92 -37.94 -10.70
N THR A 20 6.17 -38.01 -10.25
CA THR A 20 6.86 -36.82 -9.72
C THR A 20 7.03 -35.83 -10.86
N LEU A 21 6.11 -34.88 -11.02
CA LEU A 21 6.31 -33.77 -11.95
C LEU A 21 5.47 -32.54 -11.58
N PHE A 22 5.63 -32.04 -10.35
CA PHE A 22 5.41 -30.62 -10.04
C PHE A 22 6.48 -30.16 -9.05
N GLY A 23 7.73 -30.45 -9.38
CA GLY A 23 8.85 -29.59 -9.00
C GLY A 23 9.04 -28.56 -10.10
N GLU A 24 8.06 -27.65 -10.27
CA GLU A 24 8.45 -26.33 -10.75
C GLU A 24 8.99 -25.61 -9.53
N ASP A 25 10.29 -25.79 -9.29
CA ASP A 25 11.07 -24.69 -8.75
C ASP A 25 10.79 -23.53 -9.70
N ARG A 26 9.81 -22.69 -9.34
CA ARG A 26 9.82 -21.31 -9.76
C ARG A 26 11.02 -20.73 -9.05
N THR A 27 12.21 -21.00 -9.59
CA THR A 27 13.23 -19.98 -9.65
C THR A 27 12.51 -18.80 -10.26
N SER A 28 12.01 -17.91 -9.40
CA SER A 28 11.66 -16.58 -9.81
C SER A 28 12.92 -16.12 -10.51
N ASN A 29 12.89 -16.13 -11.84
CA ASN A 29 13.84 -15.41 -12.65
C ASN A 29 13.47 -13.94 -12.46
N GLY A 30 13.61 -13.47 -11.21
CA GLY A 30 13.65 -12.07 -10.89
C GLY A 30 14.90 -11.62 -11.59
N ALA A 31 14.72 -11.03 -12.77
CA ALA A 31 15.76 -10.34 -13.49
C ALA A 31 16.60 -9.62 -12.43
N ALA A 32 17.89 -9.99 -12.33
CA ALA A 32 18.77 -9.43 -11.33
C ALA A 32 18.58 -7.91 -11.37
N ALA A 33 18.00 -7.38 -10.30
CA ALA A 33 17.74 -5.97 -10.14
C ALA A 33 19.01 -5.23 -10.55
N ALA A 34 18.92 -4.31 -11.51
CA ALA A 34 20.03 -3.41 -11.78
C ALA A 34 20.47 -2.77 -10.45
N ALA A 35 21.77 -2.53 -10.24
CA ALA A 35 22.19 -1.93 -8.99
C ALA A 35 21.45 -0.60 -8.73
N PRO A 36 21.15 -0.24 -7.47
CA PRO A 36 20.51 1.03 -7.16
C PRO A 36 21.36 2.20 -7.70
N PRO A 37 20.72 3.32 -8.07
CA PRO A 37 21.44 4.54 -8.46
C PRO A 37 22.45 4.95 -7.39
N VAL A 38 23.65 5.33 -7.81
CA VAL A 38 24.71 5.76 -6.89
C VAL A 38 24.67 7.28 -6.77
N ALA A 39 24.37 7.79 -5.58
CA ALA A 39 24.41 9.22 -5.31
C ALA A 39 25.86 9.76 -5.30
N PRO A 40 26.19 10.80 -6.09
CA PRO A 40 27.50 11.42 -6.04
C PRO A 40 27.76 12.04 -4.66
N GLN A 41 28.95 11.79 -4.12
CA GLN A 41 29.40 12.45 -2.89
C GLN A 41 29.98 13.82 -3.22
N LYS A 42 29.48 14.86 -2.54
CA LYS A 42 29.97 16.24 -2.60
C LYS A 42 30.21 16.72 -1.17
N PRO A 43 31.36 16.37 -0.57
CA PRO A 43 31.65 16.69 0.83
C PRO A 43 31.55 18.19 1.14
N VAL A 44 30.59 18.56 1.98
CA VAL A 44 30.51 19.86 2.65
C VAL A 44 30.94 19.67 4.10
N VAL A 45 31.73 20.58 4.64
CA VAL A 45 32.22 20.48 6.03
C VAL A 45 31.68 21.63 6.85
N ASP A 46 30.88 21.29 7.86
CA ASP A 46 30.42 22.24 8.87
C ASP A 46 31.30 22.15 10.11
N THR A 47 31.45 23.28 10.83
CA THR A 47 32.11 23.30 12.13
C THR A 47 31.12 23.76 13.18
N ILE A 48 30.71 22.85 14.07
CA ILE A 48 29.73 23.11 15.13
C ILE A 48 30.44 22.90 16.47
N GLN A 49 30.48 23.94 17.31
CA GLN A 49 31.15 23.88 18.63
C GLN A 49 32.56 23.28 18.54
N ASN A 50 33.35 23.74 17.56
CA ASN A 50 34.71 23.24 17.26
C ASN A 50 34.81 21.78 16.75
N HIS A 51 33.69 21.10 16.50
CA HIS A 51 33.66 19.79 15.86
C HIS A 51 33.42 19.90 14.36
N ARG A 52 34.26 19.25 13.56
CA ARG A 52 34.10 19.15 12.10
C ARG A 52 33.16 18.01 11.76
N ILE A 53 32.10 18.30 11.00
CA ILE A 53 31.10 17.34 10.53
C ILE A 53 31.09 17.39 9.00
N VAL A 54 31.26 16.23 8.35
CA VAL A 54 31.25 16.13 6.89
C VAL A 54 29.89 15.61 6.44
N ASP A 55 29.23 16.38 5.58
CA ASP A 55 27.98 16.02 4.93
C ASP A 55 28.21 15.86 3.42
N PRO A 56 28.43 14.63 2.91
CA PRO A 56 28.66 14.38 1.50
C PRO A 56 27.41 14.50 0.62
N TYR A 57 26.22 14.67 1.21
CA TYR A 57 24.96 14.64 0.47
C TYR A 57 24.11 15.91 0.67
N ARG A 58 24.70 16.98 1.22
CA ARG A 58 24.07 18.30 1.40
C ARG A 58 23.33 18.81 0.16
N TRP A 59 23.82 18.47 -1.04
CA TRP A 59 23.17 18.87 -2.30
C TRP A 59 21.75 18.30 -2.47
N LEU A 60 21.43 17.15 -1.86
CA LEU A 60 20.09 16.56 -1.87
C LEU A 60 19.07 17.35 -1.04
N GLU A 61 19.51 18.27 -0.17
CA GLU A 61 18.60 19.12 0.61
C GLU A 61 17.89 20.16 -0.27
N ASP A 62 18.47 20.53 -1.42
CA ASP A 62 17.81 21.40 -2.40
C ASP A 62 16.90 20.57 -3.32
N SER A 63 15.64 20.44 -2.94
CA SER A 63 14.61 19.74 -3.73
C SER A 63 14.28 20.41 -5.06
N ALA A 64 14.61 21.69 -5.24
CA ALA A 64 14.36 22.42 -6.47
C ALA A 64 15.50 22.27 -7.48
N SER A 65 16.66 21.77 -7.04
CA SER A 65 17.81 21.61 -7.93
C SER A 65 17.52 20.55 -9.01
N PRO A 66 17.92 20.79 -10.28
CA PRO A 66 17.79 19.79 -11.33
C PRO A 66 18.53 18.48 -11.03
N GLU A 67 19.62 18.56 -10.26
CA GLU A 67 20.40 17.39 -9.89
C GLU A 67 19.65 16.50 -8.90
N THR A 68 19.06 17.09 -7.86
CA THR A 68 18.24 16.37 -6.87
C THR A 68 17.02 15.75 -7.54
N GLN A 69 16.32 16.49 -8.40
CA GLN A 69 15.16 15.97 -9.12
C GLN A 69 15.52 14.80 -10.04
N LYS A 70 16.67 14.89 -10.73
CA LYS A 70 17.18 13.79 -11.54
C LYS A 70 17.46 12.55 -10.69
N TRP A 71 18.17 12.70 -9.57
CA TRP A 71 18.48 11.57 -8.71
C TRP A 71 17.22 10.93 -8.11
N VAL A 72 16.25 11.74 -7.66
CA VAL A 72 14.94 11.24 -7.20
C VAL A 72 14.21 10.46 -8.29
N SER A 73 14.25 10.93 -9.54
CA SER A 73 13.66 10.22 -10.67
C SER A 73 14.35 8.88 -10.96
N GLU A 74 15.67 8.82 -10.83
CA GLU A 74 16.45 7.59 -10.99
C GLU A 74 16.10 6.56 -9.90
N GLU A 75 16.03 6.99 -8.64
CA GLU A 75 15.61 6.14 -7.50
C GLU A 75 14.16 5.65 -7.65
N LEU A 76 13.25 6.53 -8.08
CA LEU A 76 11.86 6.16 -8.35
C LEU A 76 11.78 5.14 -9.48
N THR A 77 12.54 5.33 -10.55
CA THR A 77 12.57 4.40 -11.71
C THR A 77 13.07 3.02 -11.27
N TYR A 78 14.17 2.99 -10.50
CA TYR A 78 14.69 1.75 -9.94
C TYR A 78 13.65 1.06 -9.05
N THR A 79 13.06 1.79 -8.11
CA THR A 79 12.04 1.26 -7.18
C THR A 79 10.82 0.72 -7.93
N ARG A 80 10.31 1.44 -8.94
CA ARG A 80 9.19 0.98 -9.77
C ARG A 80 9.55 -0.25 -10.59
N GLY A 81 10.75 -0.29 -11.15
CA GLY A 81 11.28 -1.47 -11.85
C GLY A 81 11.34 -2.73 -10.98
N LEU A 82 11.48 -2.59 -9.67
CA LEU A 82 11.43 -3.71 -8.72
C LEU A 82 10.02 -4.06 -8.27
N LEU A 83 9.22 -3.07 -7.89
CA LEU A 83 7.95 -3.30 -7.23
C LEU A 83 6.82 -3.60 -8.22
N ASP A 84 6.78 -2.91 -9.36
CA ASP A 84 5.68 -3.04 -10.30
C ASP A 84 5.54 -4.44 -10.94
N PRO A 85 6.62 -5.19 -11.27
CA PRO A 85 6.48 -6.54 -11.83
C PRO A 85 6.21 -7.63 -10.78
N LEU A 86 6.12 -7.30 -9.48
CA LEU A 86 5.93 -8.31 -8.45
C LEU A 86 4.63 -9.09 -8.65
N PRO A 87 4.68 -10.44 -8.70
CA PRO A 87 3.49 -11.25 -8.88
C PRO A 87 2.53 -11.03 -7.72
N GLY A 88 1.25 -10.81 -8.04
CA GLY A 88 0.20 -10.59 -7.05
C GLY A 88 0.01 -9.14 -6.59
N ARG A 89 0.88 -8.19 -6.99
CA ARG A 89 0.72 -6.76 -6.64
C ARG A 89 -0.66 -6.22 -7.02
N ASP A 90 -1.11 -6.47 -8.24
CA ASP A 90 -2.39 -5.94 -8.72
C ASP A 90 -3.59 -6.59 -8.02
N GLN A 91 -3.47 -7.86 -7.64
CA GLN A 91 -4.50 -8.57 -6.87
C GLN A 91 -4.60 -8.00 -5.45
N LEU A 92 -3.46 -7.76 -4.80
CA LEU A 92 -3.40 -7.12 -3.48
C LEU A 92 -3.95 -5.70 -3.54
N HIS A 93 -3.54 -4.92 -4.54
CA HIS A 93 -4.03 -3.56 -4.76
C HIS A 93 -5.56 -3.56 -4.90
N LYS A 94 -6.10 -4.40 -5.79
CA LYS A 94 -7.54 -4.54 -5.98
C LYS A 94 -8.26 -4.91 -4.68
N ARG A 95 -7.76 -5.92 -3.96
CA ARG A 95 -8.39 -6.38 -2.71
C ARG A 95 -8.38 -5.29 -1.65
N LEU A 96 -7.28 -4.56 -1.53
CA LEU A 96 -7.16 -3.45 -0.60
C LEU A 96 -8.12 -2.31 -0.99
N SER A 97 -8.21 -1.96 -2.28
CA SER A 97 -9.15 -0.94 -2.76
C SER A 97 -10.60 -1.29 -2.42
N GLU A 98 -11.01 -2.54 -2.64
CA GLU A 98 -12.36 -3.02 -2.28
C GLU A 98 -12.63 -2.84 -0.78
N LEU A 99 -11.72 -3.31 0.07
CA LEU A 99 -11.84 -3.21 1.53
C LEU A 99 -11.86 -1.76 2.01
N MET A 100 -11.05 -0.89 1.40
CA MET A 100 -11.00 0.52 1.74
C MET A 100 -12.19 1.30 1.18
N SER A 101 -12.92 0.81 0.17
CA SER A 101 -14.04 1.55 -0.44
C SER A 101 -15.37 1.49 0.33
N ILE A 102 -15.45 0.73 1.43
CA ILE A 102 -16.69 0.53 2.21
C ILE A 102 -17.23 1.85 2.80
N GLY A 103 -16.37 2.84 2.96
CA GLY A 103 -16.71 4.15 3.52
C GLY A 103 -16.60 4.20 5.04
N THR A 104 -16.72 5.40 5.60
CA THR A 104 -16.66 5.65 7.04
C THR A 104 -17.67 6.71 7.45
N LEU A 105 -18.17 6.59 8.68
CA LEU A 105 -19.04 7.58 9.32
C LEU A 105 -18.51 7.84 10.72
N SER A 106 -18.29 9.11 11.08
CA SER A 106 -17.88 9.45 12.44
C SER A 106 -19.08 9.67 13.36
N ALA A 107 -18.84 9.54 14.67
CA ALA A 107 -19.85 9.84 15.68
C ALA A 107 -20.25 11.33 15.60
N PRO A 108 -21.57 11.62 15.58
CA PRO A 108 -22.03 13.00 15.47
C PRO A 108 -21.73 13.81 16.72
N GLN A 109 -21.35 15.07 16.50
CA GLN A 109 -21.15 16.08 17.53
C GLN A 109 -22.28 17.10 17.46
N LEU A 110 -22.84 17.46 18.62
CA LEU A 110 -23.91 18.44 18.71
C LEU A 110 -23.33 19.85 18.82
N GLY A 111 -23.83 20.78 18.00
CA GLY A 111 -23.56 22.21 18.09
C GLY A 111 -24.86 22.99 17.92
N GLY A 112 -25.45 23.41 19.04
CA GLY A 112 -26.79 24.02 19.04
C GLY A 112 -27.83 23.07 18.45
N PRO A 113 -28.66 23.48 17.47
CA PRO A 113 -29.66 22.62 16.84
C PRO A 113 -29.09 21.70 15.73
N HIS A 114 -27.76 21.70 15.53
CA HIS A 114 -27.12 20.99 14.43
C HIS A 114 -26.25 19.83 14.92
N TYR A 115 -26.27 18.75 14.15
CA TYR A 115 -25.34 17.63 14.25
C TYR A 115 -24.27 17.78 13.17
N PHE A 116 -23.01 17.67 13.58
CA PHE A 116 -21.84 17.70 12.71
C PHE A 116 -21.15 16.35 12.75
N TYR A 117 -20.82 15.83 11.59
CA TYR A 117 -20.10 14.57 11.47
C TYR A 117 -19.45 14.47 10.11
N THR A 118 -18.58 13.48 9.95
CA THR A 118 -17.87 13.26 8.71
C THR A 118 -18.27 11.94 8.09
N LYS A 119 -18.43 11.94 6.77
CA LYS A 119 -18.73 10.74 6.00
C LYS A 119 -17.76 10.65 4.84
N ARG A 120 -17.17 9.47 4.64
CA ARG A 120 -16.41 9.12 3.44
C ARG A 120 -17.16 8.00 2.74
N GLU A 121 -17.41 8.15 1.45
CA GLU A 121 -18.03 7.13 0.63
C GLU A 121 -17.06 6.65 -0.45
N GLY A 122 -17.15 5.37 -0.80
CA GLY A 122 -16.42 4.79 -1.93
C GLY A 122 -14.93 5.11 -1.89
N THR A 123 -14.45 5.72 -2.97
CA THR A 123 -13.04 6.07 -3.21
C THR A 123 -12.73 7.54 -2.93
N GLN A 124 -13.57 8.26 -2.17
CA GLN A 124 -13.24 9.62 -1.77
C GLN A 124 -11.91 9.67 -1.02
N ASN A 125 -11.03 10.59 -1.43
CA ASN A 125 -9.71 10.79 -0.82
C ASN A 125 -9.83 11.31 0.62
N GLN A 126 -10.81 12.18 0.87
CA GLN A 126 -11.04 12.79 2.17
C GLN A 126 -12.52 12.69 2.57
N PRO A 127 -12.82 12.52 3.87
CA PRO A 127 -14.20 12.51 4.34
C PRO A 127 -14.83 13.92 4.23
N VAL A 128 -16.08 13.97 3.77
CA VAL A 128 -16.89 15.19 3.69
C VAL A 128 -17.44 15.54 5.07
N LEU A 129 -17.34 16.81 5.48
CA LEU A 129 -18.00 17.32 6.67
C LEU A 129 -19.47 17.61 6.34
N LEU A 130 -20.37 16.93 7.04
CA LEU A 130 -21.80 17.07 6.92
C LEU A 130 -22.38 17.82 8.12
N VAL A 131 -23.48 18.52 7.87
CA VAL A 131 -24.31 19.15 8.89
C VAL A 131 -25.77 18.75 8.69
N ARG A 132 -26.45 18.43 9.79
CA ARG A 132 -27.87 18.07 9.84
C ARG A 132 -28.56 18.88 10.93
N LYS A 133 -29.77 19.41 10.67
CA LYS A 133 -30.58 20.09 11.70
C LYS A 133 -31.55 19.11 12.37
N GLY A 134 -31.38 18.83 13.65
CA GLY A 134 -32.17 17.82 14.37
C GLY A 134 -31.91 16.38 13.87
N VAL A 135 -32.48 15.38 14.55
CA VAL A 135 -32.22 13.96 14.25
C VAL A 135 -32.81 13.53 12.89
N HIS A 136 -33.97 14.10 12.53
CA HIS A 136 -34.72 13.81 11.30
C HIS A 136 -34.46 14.81 10.16
N GLY A 137 -33.49 15.72 10.31
CA GLY A 137 -33.13 16.65 9.26
C GLY A 137 -32.43 15.96 8.08
N ALA A 138 -32.41 16.64 6.93
CA ALA A 138 -31.61 16.22 5.78
C ALA A 138 -30.13 16.55 6.00
N ASP A 139 -29.26 15.71 5.43
CA ASP A 139 -27.82 15.96 5.41
C ASP A 139 -27.44 16.98 4.36
N ARG A 140 -26.55 17.89 4.74
CA ARG A 140 -25.97 18.87 3.82
C ARG A 140 -24.46 18.87 3.97
N ALA A 141 -23.73 18.87 2.86
CA ALA A 141 -22.29 19.11 2.86
C ALA A 141 -22.02 20.52 3.39
N LEU A 142 -21.22 20.60 4.46
CA LEU A 142 -20.71 21.86 4.99
C LEU A 142 -19.34 22.16 4.40
N LEU A 143 -18.48 21.15 4.27
CA LEU A 143 -17.16 21.26 3.65
C LEU A 143 -16.80 19.95 2.94
N ASP A 144 -16.56 20.03 1.65
CA ASP A 144 -16.02 18.96 0.83
C ASP A 144 -14.65 19.37 0.27
N VAL A 145 -13.58 18.87 0.87
CA VAL A 145 -12.21 19.21 0.44
C VAL A 145 -11.81 18.48 -0.85
N ASN A 146 -12.53 17.44 -1.25
CA ASN A 146 -12.26 16.74 -2.52
C ASN A 146 -12.54 17.64 -3.73
N GLN A 147 -13.32 18.72 -3.55
CA GLN A 147 -13.60 19.71 -4.60
C GLN A 147 -12.53 20.81 -4.68
N LEU A 148 -11.59 20.86 -3.75
CA LEU A 148 -10.58 21.92 -3.66
C LEU A 148 -9.30 21.59 -4.45
N ALA A 149 -9.03 20.31 -4.71
CA ALA A 149 -7.91 19.86 -5.52
C ALA A 149 -8.27 18.61 -6.31
N ALA A 150 -8.02 18.63 -7.62
CA ALA A 150 -8.38 17.55 -8.53
C ALA A 150 -7.63 16.23 -8.23
N ASP A 151 -6.43 16.33 -7.64
CA ASP A 151 -5.61 15.19 -7.24
C ASP A 151 -5.90 14.70 -5.80
N GLY A 152 -6.77 15.39 -5.06
CA GLY A 152 -7.12 15.07 -3.68
C GLY A 152 -6.01 15.30 -2.64
N THR A 153 -4.99 16.09 -2.96
CA THR A 153 -3.85 16.35 -2.06
C THR A 153 -4.14 17.40 -0.98
N VAL A 154 -5.28 18.10 -1.08
CA VAL A 154 -5.75 19.03 -0.04
C VAL A 154 -6.49 18.25 1.04
N ALA A 155 -5.91 18.20 2.23
CA ALA A 155 -6.49 17.55 3.41
C ALA A 155 -6.89 18.57 4.47
N ARG A 156 -7.93 18.25 5.25
CA ARG A 156 -8.30 19.01 6.45
C ARG A 156 -7.45 18.53 7.63
N GLN A 157 -6.81 19.44 8.35
CA GLN A 157 -6.13 19.11 9.59
C GLN A 157 -7.16 18.63 10.63
N ALA A 158 -6.95 17.44 11.20
CA ALA A 158 -7.77 16.95 12.28
C ALA A 158 -7.47 17.78 13.54
N VAL A 159 -8.48 18.48 14.08
CA VAL A 159 -8.37 19.10 15.40
C VAL A 159 -8.72 18.00 16.41
N PRO A 160 -7.78 17.58 17.29
CA PRO A 160 -8.09 16.63 18.34
C PRO A 160 -9.12 17.23 19.29
N ARG A 161 -10.00 16.37 19.83
CA ARG A 161 -11.04 16.75 20.79
C ARG A 161 -10.45 17.22 22.10
#